data_AF-A0A9D7HP03-F1
#
_entry.id   AF-A0A9D7HP03-F1
#
_cell.length_a   1.000
_cell.length_b   1.000
_cell.length_c   1.000
_cell.angle_alpha   90.00
_cell.angle_beta   90.00
_cell.angle_gamma   90.00
#
_symmetry.space_group_name_H-M   'P 1'
#
loop_
_entity.id
_entity.type
_entity.pdbx_description
1 polymer ?
#
loop_
_entity_poly.entity_id
_entity_poly.type
_entity_poly.pdbx_seq_one_letter_code
_entity_poly.pdbx_strand_id
1 'polypeptide(L)'
;MMLGHFQVGGSSVYHAPETTAGGANAINFSQSVLAGQGETFLSVPLSQLSAGTYPWIRVSLGYQNYDIDFRYTDTVFGLGGLDLEGTIASFIGFNTYISTFTINQQSLTINDDRANSCLVTGGFAQPLVITGNETEDVVITVSLSTDRSFEWSDNGDGIYEPGYPAFDVVQDMGVRGLIPTVE
;
A
#
# COMPACT_ATOMS: atom_id res chain seq x y z
N MET A 1 2.70 -1.59 4.19
CA MET A 1 1.50 -1.11 3.45
C MET A 1 0.27 -1.18 4.37
N MET A 2 -0.81 -0.44 4.08
CA MET A 2 -2.08 -0.45 4.85
C MET A 2 -3.26 -0.96 4.02
N LEU A 3 -4.06 -1.84 4.61
CA LEU A 3 -5.30 -2.33 4.01
C LEU A 3 -6.44 -1.32 4.19
N GLY A 4 -7.14 -0.99 3.10
CA GLY A 4 -8.35 -0.18 3.14
C GLY A 4 -9.62 -1.03 3.23
N HIS A 5 -10.05 -1.56 2.10
CA HIS A 5 -11.20 -2.47 2.00
C HIS A 5 -10.80 -3.72 1.23
N PHE A 6 -11.43 -4.85 1.57
CA PHE A 6 -11.25 -6.12 0.85
C PHE A 6 -12.59 -6.59 0.29
N GLN A 7 -12.59 -7.01 -0.98
CA GLN A 7 -13.78 -7.51 -1.65
C GLN A 7 -13.52 -8.83 -2.38
N VAL A 8 -14.48 -9.73 -2.27
CA VAL A 8 -14.52 -11.00 -3.00
C VAL A 8 -15.80 -11.04 -3.82
N GLY A 9 -15.68 -11.20 -5.14
CA GLY A 9 -16.84 -11.22 -6.05
C GLY A 9 -17.71 -9.96 -6.03
N GLY A 10 -17.15 -8.82 -5.61
CA GLY A 10 -17.88 -7.55 -5.48
C GLY A 10 -18.57 -7.34 -4.12
N SER A 11 -18.59 -8.35 -3.25
CA SER A 11 -19.04 -8.22 -1.87
C SER A 11 -17.89 -7.76 -0.98
N SER A 12 -18.13 -6.75 -0.15
CA SER A 12 -17.15 -6.32 0.86
C SER A 12 -17.10 -7.32 2.01
N VAL A 13 -15.88 -7.70 2.38
CA VAL A 13 -15.61 -8.76 3.37
C VAL A 13 -14.71 -8.25 4.50
N TYR A 14 -14.11 -7.07 4.31
CA TYR A 14 -13.43 -6.34 5.36
C TYR A 14 -13.51 -4.83 5.10
N HIS A 15 -13.73 -4.09 6.19
CA HIS A 15 -13.60 -2.65 6.25
C HIS A 15 -12.54 -2.29 7.29
N ALA A 16 -11.56 -1.45 6.92
CA ALA A 16 -10.71 -0.82 7.90
C ALA A 16 -11.54 0.06 8.84
N PRO A 17 -11.08 0.31 10.09
CA PRO A 17 -11.76 1.24 10.98
C PRO A 17 -11.90 2.63 10.34
N GLU A 18 -13.08 3.22 10.44
CA GLU A 18 -13.41 4.51 9.84
C GLU A 18 -13.74 5.56 10.90
N THR A 19 -13.59 6.84 10.54
CA THR A 19 -13.84 8.00 11.38
C THR A 19 -14.36 9.16 10.54
N THR A 20 -15.06 10.10 11.19
CA THR A 20 -15.48 11.37 10.58
C THR A 20 -14.74 12.58 11.19
N ALA A 21 -13.62 12.35 11.89
CA ALA A 21 -12.90 13.38 12.62
C ALA A 21 -12.34 14.49 11.72
N GLY A 22 -11.98 14.19 10.46
CA GLY A 22 -11.57 15.16 9.44
C GLY A 22 -12.74 15.77 8.64
N GLY A 23 -13.98 15.45 9.00
CA GLY A 23 -15.20 15.99 8.40
C GLY A 23 -15.94 14.99 7.51
N ALA A 24 -15.27 14.38 6.53
CA ALA A 24 -15.86 13.31 5.71
C ALA A 24 -15.59 11.94 6.33
N ASN A 25 -16.31 10.90 5.87
CA ASN A 25 -15.97 9.54 6.28
C ASN A 25 -14.61 9.15 5.69
N ALA A 26 -13.71 8.69 6.54
CA ALA A 26 -12.34 8.37 6.20
C ALA A 26 -11.84 7.17 6.99
N ILE A 27 -10.90 6.41 6.44
CA ILE A 27 -10.23 5.35 7.17
C ILE A 27 -9.36 5.97 8.25
N ASN A 28 -9.46 5.46 9.48
CA ASN A 28 -8.61 5.88 10.58
C ASN A 28 -7.27 5.17 10.51
N PHE A 29 -6.24 5.89 10.05
CA PHE A 29 -4.90 5.34 9.85
C PHE A 29 -4.33 4.69 11.12
N SER A 30 -4.52 5.31 12.29
CA SER A 30 -3.91 4.84 13.54
C SER A 30 -4.49 3.51 14.05
N GLN A 31 -5.63 3.09 13.50
CA GLN A 31 -6.31 1.84 13.85
C GLN A 31 -6.21 0.80 12.73
N SER A 32 -5.51 1.11 11.64
CA SER A 32 -5.48 0.28 10.46
C SER A 32 -4.49 -0.88 10.57
N VAL A 33 -4.77 -1.97 9.84
CA VAL A 33 -3.87 -3.12 9.74
C VAL A 33 -2.73 -2.77 8.79
N LEU A 34 -1.49 -2.94 9.27
CA LEU A 34 -0.27 -2.78 8.50
C LEU A 34 0.37 -4.15 8.27
N ALA A 35 0.89 -4.36 7.07
CA ALA A 35 1.70 -5.53 6.75
C ALA A 35 2.87 -5.15 5.83
N GLY A 36 4.00 -5.81 6.04
CA GLY A 36 5.24 -5.67 5.30
C GLY A 36 5.25 -6.43 3.98
N GLN A 37 6.40 -6.43 3.30
CA GLN A 37 6.58 -7.20 2.07
C GLN A 37 6.51 -8.69 2.37
N GLY A 38 5.69 -9.44 1.62
CA GLY A 38 5.57 -10.89 1.78
C GLY A 38 4.74 -11.33 2.98
N GLU A 39 4.33 -10.42 3.87
CA GLU A 39 3.50 -10.72 5.03
C GLU A 39 2.03 -10.90 4.66
N THR A 40 1.31 -11.72 5.42
CA THR A 40 -0.14 -11.90 5.28
C THR A 40 -0.86 -10.60 5.64
N PHE A 41 -1.57 -10.05 4.66
CA PHE A 41 -2.29 -8.78 4.82
C PHE A 41 -3.62 -8.88 5.58
N LEU A 42 -4.35 -9.98 5.39
CA LEU A 42 -5.66 -10.24 5.99
C LEU A 42 -5.88 -11.75 5.98
N SER A 43 -6.62 -12.25 6.97
CA SER A 43 -7.18 -13.61 6.97
C SER A 43 -8.67 -13.50 7.24
N VAL A 44 -9.49 -14.12 6.40
CA VAL A 44 -10.97 -14.09 6.50
C VAL A 44 -11.51 -15.51 6.45
N PRO A 45 -12.34 -15.93 7.42
CA PRO A 45 -13.04 -17.21 7.36
C PRO A 45 -13.98 -17.28 6.15
N LEU A 46 -13.96 -18.39 5.39
CA LEU A 46 -14.85 -18.57 4.23
C LEU A 46 -16.33 -18.58 4.60
N SER A 47 -16.70 -18.87 5.84
CA SER A 47 -18.07 -18.80 6.33
C SER A 47 -18.67 -17.38 6.24
N GLN A 48 -17.82 -16.35 6.13
CA GLN A 48 -18.24 -14.97 5.90
C GLN A 48 -18.49 -14.66 4.42
N LEU A 49 -18.17 -15.59 3.52
CA LEU A 49 -18.34 -15.46 2.09
C LEU A 49 -19.56 -16.26 1.64
N SER A 50 -20.30 -15.70 0.68
CA SER A 50 -21.40 -16.44 0.06
C SER A 50 -20.85 -17.60 -0.77
N ALA A 51 -21.64 -18.67 -0.91
CA ALA A 51 -21.30 -19.74 -1.84
C ALA A 51 -21.19 -19.19 -3.27
N GLY A 52 -20.15 -19.60 -4.00
CA GLY A 52 -19.85 -19.08 -5.32
C GLY A 52 -18.47 -19.48 -5.84
N THR A 53 -18.19 -19.06 -7.07
CA THR A 53 -16.87 -19.21 -7.69
C THR A 53 -16.30 -17.82 -7.96
N TYR A 54 -15.16 -17.54 -7.35
CA TYR A 54 -14.54 -16.22 -7.32
C TYR A 54 -13.17 -16.27 -8.03
N PRO A 55 -13.09 -15.81 -9.28
CA PRO A 55 -11.83 -15.79 -10.02
C PRO A 55 -10.87 -14.66 -9.59
N TRP A 56 -11.40 -13.63 -8.93
CA TRP A 56 -10.66 -12.41 -8.59
C TRP A 56 -10.96 -11.95 -7.16
N ILE A 57 -9.97 -11.29 -6.56
CA ILE A 57 -10.13 -10.46 -5.37
C ILE A 57 -9.77 -9.01 -5.65
N ARG A 58 -10.32 -8.09 -4.87
CA ARG A 58 -10.00 -6.66 -4.92
C ARG A 58 -9.58 -6.16 -3.55
N VAL A 59 -8.50 -5.41 -3.52
CA VAL A 59 -7.90 -4.84 -2.32
C VAL A 59 -7.70 -3.34 -2.56
N SER A 60 -8.21 -2.51 -1.66
CA SER A 60 -7.83 -1.10 -1.60
C SER A 60 -6.63 -0.94 -0.67
N LEU A 61 -5.63 -0.15 -1.07
CA LEU A 61 -4.39 0.06 -0.32
C LEU A 61 -4.24 1.50 0.11
N GLY A 62 -4.42 1.77 1.39
CA GLY A 62 -4.45 3.13 1.91
C GLY A 62 -3.08 3.77 2.12
N TYR A 63 -2.00 2.99 2.20
CA TYR A 63 -0.68 3.51 2.55
C TYR A 63 0.47 2.60 2.08
N GLN A 64 1.59 3.22 1.68
CA GLN A 64 2.88 2.55 1.46
C GLN A 64 4.02 3.28 2.17
N ASN A 65 4.98 2.50 2.64
CA ASN A 65 6.21 2.96 3.29
C ASN A 65 7.37 2.09 2.82
N TYR A 66 8.41 2.72 2.27
CA TYR A 66 9.65 2.03 1.93
C TYR A 66 10.78 3.05 1.79
N ASP A 67 12.01 2.55 1.94
CA ASP A 67 13.21 3.35 1.75
C ASP A 67 13.64 3.35 0.29
N ILE A 68 14.19 4.48 -0.14
CA ILE A 68 14.82 4.70 -1.44
C ILE A 68 16.25 5.17 -1.22
N ASP A 69 17.13 4.76 -2.12
CA ASP A 69 18.42 5.40 -2.28
C ASP A 69 18.25 6.62 -3.19
N PHE A 70 18.86 7.75 -2.82
CA PHE A 70 18.92 8.94 -3.65
C PHE A 70 20.28 9.62 -3.51
N ARG A 71 20.68 10.34 -4.55
CA ARG A 71 21.92 11.12 -4.53
C ARG A 71 21.63 12.60 -4.39
N TYR A 72 22.26 13.22 -3.40
CA TYR A 72 22.29 14.66 -3.21
C TYR A 72 23.63 15.21 -3.69
N THR A 73 23.61 16.08 -4.69
CA THR A 73 24.82 16.77 -5.15
C THR A 73 24.96 18.10 -4.43
N ASP A 74 25.94 18.18 -3.53
CA ASP A 74 26.25 19.42 -2.80
C ASP A 74 27.10 20.36 -3.66
N THR A 75 26.45 21.37 -4.24
CA THR A 75 27.14 22.44 -4.98
C THR A 75 27.57 23.60 -4.09
N VAL A 76 27.17 23.60 -2.80
CA VAL A 76 27.34 24.76 -1.90
C VAL A 76 28.62 24.63 -1.08
N PHE A 77 28.92 23.46 -0.52
CA PHE A 77 30.14 23.22 0.25
C PHE A 77 31.19 22.39 -0.50
N GLY A 78 30.90 22.01 -1.76
CA GLY A 78 31.83 21.32 -2.63
C GLY A 78 32.10 19.87 -2.21
N LEU A 79 31.18 19.25 -1.47
CA LEU A 79 31.29 17.86 -1.02
C LEU A 79 31.05 16.83 -2.14
N GLY A 80 30.55 17.28 -3.30
CA GLY A 80 30.23 16.40 -4.42
C GLY A 80 28.91 15.64 -4.23
N GLY A 81 28.76 14.52 -4.93
CA GLY A 81 27.60 13.63 -4.81
C GLY A 81 27.65 12.83 -3.52
N LEU A 82 26.58 12.87 -2.74
CA LEU A 82 26.36 12.10 -1.52
C LEU A 82 25.22 11.11 -1.76
N ASP A 83 25.52 9.82 -1.63
CA ASP A 83 24.50 8.76 -1.64
C ASP A 83 23.86 8.67 -0.26
N LEU A 84 22.54 8.81 -0.22
CA LEU A 84 21.74 8.89 0.99
C LEU A 84 20.54 7.96 0.87
N GLU A 85 20.06 7.51 2.02
CA GLU A 85 18.80 6.75 2.13
C GLU A 85 17.70 7.69 2.63
N GLY A 86 16.52 7.59 2.03
CA GLY A 86 15.34 8.37 2.39
C GLY A 86 14.09 7.50 2.45
N THR A 87 13.21 7.76 3.41
CA THR A 87 11.94 7.01 3.54
C THR A 87 10.81 7.73 2.81
N ILE A 88 10.13 7.03 1.90
CA ILE A 88 8.89 7.49 1.29
C ILE A 88 7.71 6.97 2.11
N ALA A 89 6.78 7.87 2.44
CA ALA A 89 5.50 7.55 3.06
C ALA A 89 4.37 8.16 2.21
N SER A 90 3.52 7.34 1.61
CA SER A 90 2.48 7.80 0.68
C SER A 90 1.11 7.18 0.95
N PHE A 91 0.06 7.98 0.82
CA PHE A 91 -1.34 7.61 1.00
C PHE A 91 -2.05 7.56 -0.36
N ILE A 92 -2.51 6.38 -0.77
CA ILE A 92 -2.79 6.09 -2.19
C ILE A 92 -4.23 5.61 -2.43
N GLY A 93 -4.91 5.03 -1.43
CA GLY A 93 -6.07 4.14 -1.66
C GLY A 93 -7.47 4.66 -1.39
N PHE A 94 -7.65 5.40 -0.29
CA PHE A 94 -8.97 5.84 0.17
C PHE A 94 -8.84 7.15 0.97
N ASN A 95 -9.97 7.86 1.17
CA ASN A 95 -9.99 9.01 2.07
C ASN A 95 -9.51 8.56 3.45
N THR A 96 -8.36 9.06 3.91
CA THR A 96 -7.68 8.57 5.12
C THR A 96 -7.49 9.73 6.08
N TYR A 97 -8.01 9.58 7.30
CA TYR A 97 -7.78 10.52 8.38
C TYR A 97 -6.43 10.22 9.02
N ILE A 98 -5.56 11.23 9.06
CA ILE A 98 -4.22 11.11 9.64
C ILE A 98 -4.13 12.04 10.84
N SER A 99 -3.94 11.48 12.03
CA SER A 99 -3.69 12.25 13.25
C SER A 99 -2.22 12.66 13.34
N THR A 100 -1.44 11.93 14.13
CA THR A 100 0.02 12.03 14.17
C THR A 100 0.60 10.79 13.50
N PHE A 101 1.52 11.01 12.58
CA PHE A 101 2.20 9.95 11.85
C PHE A 101 3.72 10.10 11.96
N THR A 102 4.45 9.01 12.18
CA THR A 102 5.91 9.03 12.33
C THR A 102 6.57 8.46 11.08
N ILE A 103 7.46 9.25 10.46
CA ILE A 103 8.31 8.87 9.33
C ILE A 103 9.76 8.98 9.81
N ASN A 104 10.52 7.89 9.77
CA ASN A 104 11.93 7.86 10.15
C ASN A 104 12.22 8.64 11.47
N GLN A 105 11.49 8.28 12.54
CA GLN A 105 11.55 8.91 13.87
C GLN A 105 11.07 10.37 13.97
N GLN A 106 10.67 11.00 12.86
CA GLN A 106 10.05 12.33 12.86
C GLN A 106 8.53 12.21 12.89
N SER A 107 7.90 12.83 13.88
CA SER A 107 6.45 12.89 13.99
C SER A 107 5.88 14.10 13.26
N LEU A 108 4.94 13.85 12.35
CA LEU A 108 4.16 14.84 11.64
C LEU A 108 2.71 14.78 12.12
N THR A 109 2.18 15.91 12.60
CA THR A 109 0.77 16.05 12.95
C THR A 109 0.00 16.67 11.79
N ILE A 110 -1.04 15.99 11.31
CA ILE A 110 -1.88 16.43 10.19
C ILE A 110 -3.28 16.78 10.69
N ASN A 111 -3.92 15.90 11.46
CA ASN A 111 -5.29 15.99 11.97
C ASN A 111 -6.32 16.36 10.88
N ASP A 112 -6.20 15.74 9.71
CA ASP A 112 -7.05 16.04 8.56
C ASP A 112 -7.20 14.82 7.64
N ASP A 113 -8.19 14.88 6.76
CA ASP A 113 -8.48 13.90 5.73
C ASP A 113 -7.56 14.09 4.51
N ARG A 114 -6.99 13.00 3.99
CA ARG A 114 -6.24 12.96 2.72
C ARG A 114 -6.91 12.01 1.74
N ALA A 115 -7.42 12.57 0.63
CA ALA A 115 -8.11 11.82 -0.40
C ALA A 115 -7.15 11.42 -1.54
N ASN A 116 -7.08 10.12 -1.83
CA ASN A 116 -6.55 9.52 -3.07
C ASN A 116 -7.18 8.13 -3.24
N SER A 117 -7.27 7.59 -4.47
CA SER A 117 -7.87 6.27 -4.74
C SER A 117 -6.94 5.32 -5.50
N CYS A 118 -6.74 4.11 -4.96
CA CYS A 118 -5.94 3.04 -5.54
C CYS A 118 -6.57 1.69 -5.20
N LEU A 119 -6.93 0.95 -6.25
CA LEU A 119 -7.52 -0.38 -6.18
C LEU A 119 -6.61 -1.38 -6.88
N VAL A 120 -6.22 -2.43 -6.17
CA VAL A 120 -5.41 -3.53 -6.71
C VAL A 120 -6.28 -4.77 -6.86
N THR A 121 -6.22 -5.41 -8.02
CA THR A 121 -6.97 -6.64 -8.31
C THR A 121 -5.97 -7.76 -8.55
N GLY A 122 -6.20 -8.92 -7.95
CA GLY A 122 -5.42 -10.13 -8.21
C GLY A 122 -6.30 -11.30 -8.55
N GLY A 123 -5.85 -12.12 -9.50
CA GLY A 123 -6.46 -13.40 -9.85
C GLY A 123 -5.89 -14.53 -9.01
N PHE A 124 -6.73 -15.49 -8.65
CA PHE A 124 -6.24 -16.75 -8.11
C PHE A 124 -5.68 -17.62 -9.25
N ALA A 125 -4.66 -18.43 -8.94
CA ALA A 125 -4.15 -19.43 -9.90
C ALA A 125 -5.23 -20.46 -10.27
N GLN A 126 -6.11 -20.80 -9.33
CA GLN A 126 -7.35 -21.54 -9.54
C GLN A 126 -8.48 -20.78 -8.86
N PRO A 127 -9.67 -20.61 -9.48
CA PRO A 127 -10.76 -19.87 -8.87
C PRO A 127 -11.07 -20.39 -7.46
N LEU A 128 -11.27 -19.47 -6.50
CA LEU A 128 -11.74 -19.82 -5.17
C LEU A 128 -13.19 -20.31 -5.28
N VAL A 129 -13.44 -21.55 -4.86
CA VAL A 129 -14.78 -22.15 -4.84
C VAL A 129 -15.25 -22.28 -3.40
N ILE A 130 -16.39 -21.65 -3.10
CA ILE A 130 -17.05 -21.71 -1.80
C ILE A 130 -18.38 -22.42 -2.02
N THR A 131 -18.57 -23.53 -1.33
CA THR A 131 -19.75 -24.39 -1.46
C THR A 131 -20.83 -24.04 -0.45
N GLY A 132 -20.48 -23.34 0.63
CA GLY A 132 -21.37 -23.02 1.75
C GLY A 132 -21.52 -24.15 2.77
N ASN A 133 -20.74 -25.24 2.63
CA ASN A 133 -20.73 -26.39 3.54
C ASN A 133 -19.38 -26.56 4.26
N GLU A 134 -18.50 -25.56 4.20
CA GLU A 134 -17.19 -25.57 4.84
C GLU A 134 -17.35 -25.66 6.37
N THR A 135 -16.65 -26.60 7.02
CA THR A 135 -16.71 -26.82 8.48
C THR A 135 -15.48 -26.32 9.23
N GLU A 136 -14.45 -25.89 8.50
CA GLU A 136 -13.17 -25.39 9.03
C GLU A 136 -12.89 -24.01 8.42
N ASP A 137 -12.10 -23.22 9.15
CA ASP A 137 -11.58 -21.95 8.62
C ASP A 137 -10.57 -22.23 7.51
N VAL A 138 -10.67 -21.46 6.43
CA VAL A 138 -9.69 -21.46 5.34
C VAL A 138 -9.17 -20.04 5.22
N VAL A 139 -7.86 -19.91 5.15
CA VAL A 139 -7.16 -18.63 5.24
C VAL A 139 -6.79 -18.16 3.84
N ILE A 140 -7.31 -16.98 3.45
CA ILE A 140 -6.87 -16.30 2.23
C ILE A 140 -5.70 -15.40 2.59
N THR A 141 -4.48 -15.82 2.24
CA THR A 141 -3.29 -14.99 2.39
C THR A 141 -3.10 -14.13 1.15
N VAL A 142 -3.13 -12.81 1.32
CA VAL A 142 -2.82 -11.84 0.26
C VAL A 142 -1.40 -11.34 0.45
N SER A 143 -0.53 -11.60 -0.52
CA SER A 143 0.82 -11.06 -0.55
C SER A 143 0.90 -9.91 -1.55
N LEU A 144 1.42 -8.78 -1.09
CA LEU A 144 1.59 -7.56 -1.87
C LEU A 144 3.06 -7.22 -1.98
N SER A 145 3.47 -6.78 -3.17
CA SER A 145 4.82 -6.26 -3.41
C SER A 145 4.74 -4.94 -4.16
N THR A 146 5.43 -3.94 -3.62
CA THR A 146 5.79 -2.75 -4.39
C THR A 146 6.95 -3.05 -5.34
N ASP A 147 7.70 -4.14 -5.14
CA ASP A 147 8.92 -4.47 -5.89
C ASP A 147 9.91 -3.31 -6.00
N ARG A 148 9.94 -2.44 -4.96
CA ARG A 148 10.66 -1.15 -4.99
C ARG A 148 10.35 -0.33 -6.23
N SER A 149 9.11 -0.37 -6.72
CA SER A 149 8.70 0.42 -7.87
C SER A 149 8.62 1.88 -7.48
N PHE A 150 9.77 2.50 -7.57
CA PHE A 150 10.00 3.90 -7.61
C PHE A 150 10.57 4.11 -9.01
N GLU A 151 9.77 4.69 -9.90
CA GLU A 151 10.16 4.93 -11.29
C GLU A 151 10.32 6.43 -11.48
N TRP A 152 11.44 6.85 -12.07
CA TRP A 152 11.72 8.25 -12.34
C TRP A 152 12.25 8.43 -13.76
N SER A 153 12.24 9.68 -14.22
CA SER A 153 12.93 10.08 -15.43
C SER A 153 14.42 10.07 -15.16
N ASP A 154 15.09 8.95 -15.46
CA ASP A 154 16.53 8.77 -15.32
C ASP A 154 17.29 9.39 -16.51
N ASN A 155 18.43 10.00 -16.23
CA ASN A 155 19.37 10.51 -17.24
C ASN A 155 20.27 9.40 -17.83
N GLY A 156 20.16 8.17 -17.32
CA GLY A 156 20.83 6.96 -17.78
C GLY A 156 21.93 6.45 -16.86
N ASP A 157 22.05 7.01 -15.65
CA ASP A 157 23.04 6.59 -14.66
C ASP A 157 22.48 5.64 -13.59
N GLY A 158 21.16 5.43 -13.57
CA GLY A 158 20.49 4.51 -12.67
C GLY A 158 20.40 5.01 -11.23
N ILE A 159 20.58 6.31 -10.99
CA ILE A 159 20.56 6.93 -9.67
C ILE A 159 19.47 7.99 -9.64
N TYR A 160 18.65 8.02 -8.59
CA TYR A 160 17.66 9.07 -8.45
C TYR A 160 18.28 10.34 -7.87
N GLU A 161 18.24 11.42 -8.66
CA GLU A 161 18.82 12.72 -8.33
C GLU A 161 17.77 13.85 -8.46
N PRO A 162 16.96 14.11 -7.41
CA PRO A 162 15.89 15.13 -7.47
C PRO A 162 16.42 16.58 -7.55
N GLY A 163 17.72 16.77 -7.30
CA GLY A 163 18.38 18.07 -7.26
C GLY A 163 19.17 18.38 -8.53
N TYR A 164 19.70 19.60 -8.60
CA TYR A 164 20.68 19.97 -9.62
C TYR A 164 21.89 19.01 -9.57
N PRO A 165 22.44 18.55 -10.72
CA PRO A 165 22.10 18.95 -12.09
C PRO A 165 21.05 18.09 -12.80
N ALA A 166 20.71 16.91 -12.27
CA ALA A 166 19.89 15.94 -12.97
C ALA A 166 18.40 16.28 -12.97
N PHE A 167 17.88 16.76 -11.83
CA PHE A 167 16.46 17.09 -11.65
C PHE A 167 15.52 15.95 -12.06
N ASP A 168 15.85 14.73 -11.65
CA ASP A 168 15.02 13.58 -11.93
C ASP A 168 13.61 13.79 -11.38
N VAL A 169 12.62 13.45 -12.19
CA VAL A 169 11.21 13.59 -11.83
C VAL A 169 10.62 12.21 -11.62
N VAL A 170 9.94 12.01 -10.49
CA VAL A 170 9.19 10.77 -10.24
C VAL A 170 8.08 10.61 -11.27
N GLN A 171 8.05 9.46 -11.94
CA GLN A 171 7.09 9.12 -12.98
C GLN A 171 5.98 8.21 -12.46
N ASP A 172 6.34 7.18 -11.69
CA ASP A 172 5.37 6.27 -11.08
C ASP A 172 5.89 5.70 -9.76
N MET A 173 4.96 5.40 -8.87
CA MET A 173 5.21 4.71 -7.61
C MET A 173 3.97 3.94 -7.20
N GLY A 174 4.10 2.66 -6.85
CA GLY A 174 2.93 1.92 -6.36
C GLY A 174 3.14 0.44 -6.09
N VAL A 175 2.05 -0.31 -6.14
CA VAL A 175 2.08 -1.77 -6.02
C VAL A 175 2.24 -2.40 -7.40
N ARG A 176 3.12 -3.38 -7.51
CA ARG A 176 3.43 -4.10 -8.76
C ARG A 176 2.90 -5.52 -8.79
N GLY A 177 2.63 -6.10 -7.62
CA GLY A 177 2.13 -7.47 -7.53
C GLY A 177 1.12 -7.64 -6.40
N LEU A 178 0.07 -8.41 -6.71
CA LEU A 178 -0.85 -8.99 -5.74
C LEU A 178 -0.97 -10.47 -6.07
N ILE A 179 -0.64 -11.33 -5.10
CA ILE A 179 -0.82 -12.78 -5.22
C ILE A 179 -1.70 -13.24 -4.08
N PRO A 180 -2.91 -13.76 -4.37
CA PRO A 180 -3.73 -14.42 -3.36
C PRO A 180 -3.43 -15.92 -3.31
N THR A 181 -3.28 -16.46 -2.10
CA THR A 181 -3.19 -17.89 -1.82
C THR A 181 -4.30 -18.30 -0.84
N VAL A 182 -4.71 -19.56 -0.91
CA VAL A 182 -5.77 -20.14 -0.07
C VAL A 182 -5.17 -21.37 0.60
N GLU A 183 -5.27 -21.45 1.93
CA GLU A 183 -4.76 -22.55 2.75
C GLU A 183 -5.79 -23.08 3.75
#